data_AF-A0AAD2PLF9-F1
#
_entry.id   AF-A0AAD2PLF9-F1
#
_cell.length_a   1.000
_cell.length_b   1.000
_cell.length_c   1.000
_cell.angle_alpha   90.00
_cell.angle_beta   90.00
_cell.angle_gamma   90.00
#
_symmetry.space_group_name_H-M   'P 1'
#
loop_
_entity.id
_entity.type
_entity.pdbx_description
1 polymer ?
#
loop_
_entity_poly.entity_id
_entity_poly.type
_entity_poly.pdbx_seq_one_letter_code
_entity_poly.pdbx_strand_id
1 'polypeptide(L)'
;MRNYFGKLKEKNRLRRYICSVNWSYHRAELIERLNGICSEINENEMSVSVYSANYDENNFVEGNDSIAVRIMLDYTTIRYHENGLVTNDIETGATLVFAHSNVGFDTVFIHPATSKQSGADYKTLIVYHNQKGARFSDRRLEKLIDELCIYHLYTSVLIENNFLLRFRYMLLKLKSFRWAYFDGEKKFKFSSGIYIPLVSLIVSTIALIVAFIAL
;
A
#
# COMPACT_ATOMS: atom_id res chain seq x y z
N MET A 1 -27.95 -1.95 -29.14
CA MET A 1 -26.87 -1.26 -28.38
C MET A 1 -27.36 -0.14 -27.46
N ARG A 2 -28.15 0.85 -27.91
CA ARG A 2 -28.68 1.94 -27.04
C ARG A 2 -29.37 1.47 -25.75
N ASN A 3 -30.18 0.41 -25.83
CA ASN A 3 -30.91 -0.13 -24.67
C ASN A 3 -29.98 -0.82 -23.63
N TYR A 4 -28.86 -1.39 -24.08
CA TYR A 4 -27.85 -1.99 -23.20
C TYR A 4 -27.10 -0.92 -22.39
N PHE A 5 -26.62 0.14 -23.05
CA PHE A 5 -25.93 1.24 -22.39
C PHE A 5 -26.85 2.03 -21.45
N GLY A 6 -28.14 2.18 -21.80
CA GLY A 6 -29.15 2.77 -20.90
C GLY A 6 -29.30 1.99 -19.60
N LYS A 7 -29.53 0.67 -19.68
CA LYS A 7 -29.62 -0.22 -18.52
C LYS A 7 -28.33 -0.25 -17.69
N LEU A 8 -27.16 -0.23 -18.34
CA LEU A 8 -25.86 -0.20 -17.67
C LEU A 8 -25.67 1.12 -16.88
N LYS A 9 -26.07 2.25 -17.46
CA LYS A 9 -25.98 3.57 -16.83
C LYS A 9 -26.88 3.66 -15.59
N GLU A 10 -28.09 3.15 -15.68
CA GLU A 10 -29.03 3.12 -14.55
C GLU A 10 -28.54 2.19 -13.42
N LYS A 11 -28.07 0.99 -13.76
CA LYS A 11 -27.43 0.06 -12.81
C LYS A 11 -26.23 0.70 -12.10
N ASN A 12 -25.38 1.41 -12.85
CA ASN A 12 -24.23 2.11 -12.29
C ASN A 12 -24.63 3.29 -11.40
N ARG A 13 -25.72 4.01 -11.73
CA ARG A 13 -26.26 5.08 -10.88
C ARG A 13 -26.75 4.54 -9.54
N LEU A 14 -27.54 3.47 -9.55
CA LEU A 14 -28.01 2.81 -8.33
C LEU A 14 -26.83 2.29 -7.49
N ARG A 15 -25.85 1.64 -8.15
CA ARG A 15 -24.63 1.17 -7.50
C ARG A 15 -23.88 2.31 -6.83
N ARG A 16 -23.70 3.45 -7.52
CA ARG A 16 -23.03 4.62 -6.95
C ARG A 16 -23.71 5.16 -5.70
N TYR A 17 -25.04 5.24 -5.73
CA TYR A 17 -25.83 5.69 -4.58
C TYR A 17 -25.68 4.74 -3.38
N ILE A 18 -25.79 3.43 -3.59
CA ILE A 18 -25.59 2.43 -2.53
C ILE A 18 -24.17 2.51 -1.96
N CYS A 19 -23.17 2.65 -2.83
CA CYS A 19 -21.78 2.76 -2.42
C CYS A 19 -21.51 4.02 -1.59
N SER A 20 -22.05 5.19 -1.97
CA SER A 20 -21.86 6.41 -1.19
C SER A 20 -22.47 6.30 0.22
N VAL A 21 -23.66 5.72 0.33
CA VAL A 21 -24.32 5.51 1.64
C VAL A 21 -23.53 4.51 2.49
N ASN A 22 -23.10 3.38 1.92
CA ASN A 22 -22.31 2.41 2.66
C ASN A 22 -20.96 2.99 3.11
N TRP A 23 -20.33 3.79 2.26
CA TRP A 23 -19.04 4.41 2.57
C TRP A 23 -19.15 5.37 3.76
N SER A 24 -20.19 6.20 3.86
CA SER A 24 -20.34 7.11 5.00
C SER A 24 -20.37 6.39 6.35
N TYR A 25 -20.99 5.20 6.41
CA TYR A 25 -20.99 4.37 7.63
C TYR A 25 -19.65 3.64 7.84
N HIS A 26 -19.11 3.00 6.80
CA HIS A 26 -17.85 2.24 6.90
C HIS A 26 -16.64 3.12 7.17
N ARG A 27 -16.66 4.37 6.71
CA ARG A 27 -15.58 5.34 6.92
C ARG A 27 -15.39 5.63 8.41
N ALA A 28 -16.48 5.89 9.14
CA ALA A 28 -16.40 6.15 10.58
C ALA A 28 -15.90 4.92 11.35
N GLU A 29 -16.45 3.74 11.08
CA GLU A 29 -16.03 2.47 11.67
C GLU A 29 -14.54 2.17 11.39
N LEU A 30 -14.09 2.43 10.16
CA LEU A 30 -12.70 2.22 9.76
C LEU A 30 -11.75 3.19 10.47
N ILE A 31 -12.12 4.47 10.61
CA ILE A 31 -11.32 5.46 11.34
C ILE A 31 -11.17 5.06 12.81
N GLU A 32 -12.27 4.67 13.46
CA GLU A 32 -12.25 4.25 14.87
C GLU A 32 -11.31 3.05 15.10
N ARG A 33 -11.41 2.03 14.24
CA ARG A 33 -10.57 0.82 14.34
C ARG A 33 -9.10 1.11 14.02
N LEU A 34 -8.83 1.95 13.02
CA LEU A 34 -7.47 2.39 12.72
C LEU A 34 -6.88 3.20 13.87
N ASN A 35 -7.66 4.08 14.50
CA ASN A 35 -7.21 4.82 15.68
C ASN A 35 -6.85 3.89 16.84
N GLY A 36 -7.64 2.85 17.09
CA GLY A 36 -7.33 1.82 18.09
C GLY A 36 -5.98 1.12 17.82
N ILE A 37 -5.76 0.69 16.59
CA ILE A 37 -4.47 0.09 16.19
C ILE A 37 -3.32 1.11 16.32
N CYS A 38 -3.54 2.37 15.92
CA CYS A 38 -2.51 3.40 16.01
C CYS A 38 -2.16 3.74 17.46
N SER A 39 -3.11 3.73 18.40
CA SER A 39 -2.82 3.95 19.82
C SER A 39 -1.91 2.87 20.41
N GLU A 40 -2.12 1.60 20.05
CA GLU A 40 -1.24 0.50 20.50
C GLU A 40 0.19 0.64 19.96
N ILE A 41 0.32 1.16 18.74
CA ILE A 41 1.63 1.39 18.13
C ILE A 41 2.33 2.61 18.76
N ASN A 42 1.58 3.66 19.09
CA ASN A 42 2.12 4.90 19.66
C ASN A 42 2.70 4.72 21.08
N GLU A 43 2.25 3.71 21.82
CA GLU A 43 2.87 3.33 23.10
C GLU A 43 4.33 2.85 22.95
N ASN A 44 4.78 2.56 21.72
CA ASN A 44 6.10 2.00 21.41
C ASN A 44 7.04 2.97 20.67
N GLU A 45 7.00 4.28 20.97
CA GLU A 45 7.92 5.32 20.43
C GLU A 45 7.83 5.56 18.90
N MET A 46 6.69 5.23 18.29
CA MET A 46 6.37 5.58 16.90
C MET A 46 5.20 6.56 16.87
N SER A 47 5.23 7.58 16.01
CA SER A 47 4.11 8.51 15.85
C SER A 47 3.26 8.09 14.65
N VAL A 48 2.17 7.37 14.91
CA VAL A 48 1.18 6.94 13.93
C VAL A 48 -0.10 7.74 14.11
N SER A 49 -0.58 8.32 13.01
CA SER A 49 -1.82 9.12 13.01
C SER A 49 -2.71 8.81 11.82
N VAL A 50 -4.02 8.86 12.08
CA VAL A 50 -5.08 8.65 11.07
C VAL A 50 -5.57 10.00 10.53
N TYR A 51 -5.35 10.15 9.24
CA TYR A 51 -5.78 11.16 8.30
C TYR A 51 -7.14 11.03 7.60
N SER A 52 -7.94 12.09 7.46
CA SER A 52 -8.76 12.17 6.24
C SER A 52 -7.85 12.53 5.07
N ALA A 53 -7.72 11.68 4.05
CA ALA A 53 -6.97 12.00 2.84
C ALA A 53 -7.86 12.70 1.80
N ASN A 54 -8.46 13.81 2.21
CA ASN A 54 -8.97 14.83 1.29
C ASN A 54 -8.44 16.17 1.79
N TYR A 55 -7.52 16.81 1.07
CA TYR A 55 -7.34 18.26 1.12
C TYR A 55 -6.40 18.68 -0.01
N ASP A 56 -6.90 19.28 -1.10
CA ASP A 56 -6.87 20.74 -1.31
C ASP A 56 -7.42 21.14 -2.71
N GLU A 57 -7.96 22.35 -2.81
CA GLU A 57 -8.89 22.91 -3.82
C GLU A 57 -8.42 22.98 -5.29
N ASN A 58 -7.23 22.48 -5.65
CA ASN A 58 -6.64 22.76 -6.97
C ASN A 58 -6.05 21.57 -7.72
N ASN A 59 -6.21 20.31 -7.29
CA ASN A 59 -5.80 19.16 -8.10
C ASN A 59 -6.85 18.04 -8.10
N PHE A 60 -7.34 17.78 -9.31
CA PHE A 60 -8.44 16.92 -9.66
C PHE A 60 -8.20 15.45 -9.25
N VAL A 61 -9.14 14.85 -8.51
CA VAL A 61 -9.33 13.39 -8.49
C VAL A 61 -10.80 13.11 -8.82
N GLU A 62 -11.04 12.58 -10.01
CA GLU A 62 -12.35 12.19 -10.50
C GLU A 62 -12.79 10.87 -9.80
N GLY A 63 -13.21 10.96 -8.52
CA GLY A 63 -13.85 9.89 -7.75
C GLY A 63 -13.38 9.65 -6.30
N ASN A 64 -14.21 10.11 -5.35
CA ASN A 64 -14.48 9.74 -3.94
C ASN A 64 -13.35 9.56 -2.89
N ASP A 65 -13.47 10.40 -1.86
CA ASP A 65 -13.12 10.27 -0.43
C ASP A 65 -12.21 9.09 0.00
N SER A 66 -11.11 9.41 0.67
CA SER A 66 -10.14 8.45 1.16
C SER A 66 -9.71 8.67 2.62
N ILE A 67 -9.31 7.60 3.29
CA ILE A 67 -8.72 7.63 4.63
C ILE A 67 -7.23 7.31 4.51
N ALA A 68 -6.37 8.07 5.17
CA ALA A 68 -4.95 7.78 5.23
C ALA A 68 -4.49 7.47 6.66
N VAL A 69 -3.44 6.67 6.77
CA VAL A 69 -2.69 6.44 7.99
C VAL A 69 -1.24 6.74 7.67
N ARG A 70 -0.60 7.62 8.45
CA ARG A 70 0.83 7.91 8.30
C ARG A 70 1.58 7.51 9.54
N ILE A 71 2.72 6.88 9.32
CA ILE A 71 3.71 6.55 10.35
C ILE A 71 4.87 7.50 10.19
N MET A 72 5.23 8.20 11.25
CA MET A 72 6.46 8.97 11.39
C MET A 72 7.24 8.47 12.59
N LEU A 73 8.56 8.57 12.53
CA LEU A 73 9.42 8.31 13.68
C LEU A 73 9.64 9.62 14.45
N ASP A 74 9.82 9.53 15.77
CA ASP A 74 9.98 10.72 16.61
C ASP A 74 11.31 11.47 16.34
N TYR A 75 12.31 10.78 15.77
CA TYR A 75 13.63 11.33 15.44
C TYR A 75 13.80 11.69 13.96
N THR A 76 12.89 12.49 13.39
CA THR A 76 12.83 12.77 11.94
C THR A 76 13.76 13.86 11.41
N THR A 77 14.49 14.59 12.28
CA THR A 77 15.39 15.66 11.83
C THR A 77 16.74 15.12 11.35
N ILE A 78 16.99 15.23 10.05
CA ILE A 78 18.25 14.90 9.38
C ILE A 78 19.07 16.17 9.24
N ARG A 79 20.29 16.20 9.78
CA ARG A 79 21.25 17.30 9.62
C ARG A 79 22.14 17.06 8.43
N TYR A 80 22.25 18.03 7.52
CA TYR A 80 23.13 17.96 6.36
C TYR A 80 23.72 19.33 6.02
N HIS A 81 24.77 19.33 5.21
CA HIS A 81 25.39 20.56 4.73
C HIS A 81 24.87 20.92 3.35
N GLU A 82 24.31 22.11 3.20
CA GLU A 82 23.88 22.68 1.93
C GLU A 82 24.51 24.07 1.78
N ASN A 83 25.26 24.29 0.71
CA ASN A 83 25.93 25.58 0.44
C ASN A 83 26.81 26.08 1.61
N GLY A 84 27.44 25.18 2.36
CA GLY A 84 28.29 25.51 3.51
C GLY A 84 27.55 25.79 4.82
N LEU A 85 26.22 25.69 4.85
CA LEU A 85 25.39 25.84 6.04
C LEU A 85 24.85 24.48 6.51
N VAL A 86 24.68 24.30 7.82
CA VAL A 86 23.98 23.14 8.38
C VAL A 86 22.48 23.38 8.27
N THR A 87 21.80 22.56 7.47
CA THR A 87 20.35 22.56 7.28
C THR A 87 19.74 21.32 7.94
N ASN A 88 18.50 21.46 8.43
CA ASN A 88 17.70 20.33 8.91
C ASN A 88 16.66 19.97 7.85
N ASP A 89 16.55 18.69 7.51
CA ASP A 89 15.42 18.14 6.77
C ASP A 89 14.56 17.28 7.70
N ILE A 90 13.27 17.19 7.41
CA ILE A 90 12.34 16.33 8.14
C ILE A 90 11.86 15.27 7.17
N GLU A 91 12.09 14.01 7.51
CA GLU A 91 11.53 12.90 6.73
C GLU A 91 10.01 12.90 6.84
N THR A 92 9.32 12.98 5.71
CA THR A 92 7.89 12.72 5.64
C THR A 92 7.68 11.22 5.76
N GLY A 93 6.96 10.79 6.78
CA GLY A 93 6.64 9.38 7.01
C GLY A 93 5.88 8.71 5.85
N ALA A 94 5.95 7.37 5.80
CA ALA A 94 5.18 6.61 4.81
C ALA A 94 3.68 6.69 5.11
N THR A 95 2.85 6.61 4.06
CA THR A 95 1.40 6.79 4.18
C THR A 95 0.64 5.65 3.50
N LEU A 96 -0.23 4.97 4.25
CA LEU A 96 -1.21 4.01 3.75
C LEU A 96 -2.52 4.75 3.44
N VAL A 97 -3.09 4.57 2.27
CA VAL A 97 -4.32 5.23 1.85
C VAL A 97 -5.36 4.19 1.44
N PHE A 98 -6.53 4.28 2.05
CA PHE A 98 -7.74 3.54 1.72
C PHE A 98 -8.62 4.40 0.82
N ALA A 99 -8.60 4.12 -0.47
CA ALA A 99 -9.44 4.80 -1.46
C ALA A 99 -10.68 3.98 -1.78
N HIS A 100 -11.85 4.62 -1.70
CA HIS A 100 -13.12 4.01 -2.05
C HIS A 100 -13.73 4.67 -3.29
N SER A 101 -13.77 3.94 -4.39
CA SER A 101 -14.36 4.43 -5.63
C SER A 101 -15.88 4.59 -5.52
N ASN A 102 -16.45 5.54 -6.26
CA ASN A 102 -17.89 5.75 -6.37
C ASN A 102 -18.64 4.50 -6.84
N VAL A 103 -17.99 3.54 -7.50
CA VAL A 103 -18.61 2.27 -7.90
C VAL A 103 -18.41 1.15 -6.88
N GLY A 104 -17.90 1.44 -5.69
CA GLY A 104 -17.70 0.48 -4.60
C GLY A 104 -16.49 -0.41 -4.82
N PHE A 105 -15.42 0.14 -5.37
CA PHE A 105 -14.13 -0.53 -5.44
C PHE A 105 -13.23 0.01 -4.34
N ASP A 106 -12.64 -0.90 -3.56
CA ASP A 106 -11.67 -0.54 -2.53
C ASP A 106 -10.28 -0.76 -3.07
N THR A 107 -9.43 0.27 -3.00
CA THR A 107 -8.02 0.14 -3.32
C THR A 107 -7.21 0.73 -2.18
N VAL A 108 -6.24 -0.04 -1.70
CA VAL A 108 -5.32 0.40 -0.66
C VAL A 108 -3.92 0.47 -1.23
N PHE A 109 -3.29 1.62 -1.09
CA PHE A 109 -1.94 1.86 -1.55
C PHE A 109 -1.06 2.47 -0.48
N ILE A 110 0.25 2.26 -0.60
CA ILE A 110 1.26 2.80 0.32
C ILE A 110 2.16 3.74 -0.46
N HIS A 111 2.26 4.98 0.01
CA HIS A 111 3.27 5.95 -0.40
C HIS A 111 4.54 5.82 0.46
N PRO A 112 5.73 5.94 -0.15
CA PRO A 112 6.99 5.81 0.57
C PRO A 112 7.20 6.97 1.54
N ALA A 113 8.13 6.78 2.47
CA ALA A 113 8.72 7.91 3.17
C ALA A 113 9.56 8.73 2.18
N THR A 114 9.57 10.05 2.33
CA THR A 114 10.35 10.96 1.48
C THR A 114 11.12 11.95 2.32
N SER A 115 12.30 12.30 1.85
CA SER A 115 13.18 13.30 2.45
C SER A 115 13.92 13.99 1.31
N LYS A 116 14.24 15.27 1.47
CA LYS A 116 15.05 16.02 0.51
C LYS A 116 16.44 15.41 0.31
N GLN A 117 16.93 14.66 1.29
CA GLN A 117 18.19 13.92 1.21
C GLN A 117 18.07 12.59 0.48
N SER A 118 16.86 12.05 0.32
CA SER A 118 16.67 10.77 -0.36
C SER A 118 16.81 10.93 -1.87
N GLY A 119 17.92 10.46 -2.43
CA GLY A 119 18.08 10.30 -3.88
C GLY A 119 17.34 9.09 -4.45
N ALA A 120 16.60 8.33 -3.62
CA ALA A 120 15.92 7.11 -4.03
C ALA A 120 14.46 7.39 -4.45
N ASP A 121 14.15 7.06 -5.70
CA ASP A 121 12.77 7.14 -6.24
C ASP A 121 12.00 5.84 -5.95
N TYR A 122 11.30 5.81 -4.82
CA TYR A 122 10.44 4.70 -4.44
C TYR A 122 9.02 4.87 -5.00
N LYS A 123 8.48 3.80 -5.59
CA LYS A 123 7.14 3.82 -6.21
C LYS A 123 6.03 3.48 -5.22
N THR A 124 4.89 4.16 -5.32
CA THR A 124 3.65 3.77 -4.63
C THR A 124 3.30 2.30 -4.89
N LEU A 125 2.98 1.58 -3.82
CA LEU A 125 2.65 0.15 -3.87
C LEU A 125 1.15 -0.07 -3.65
N ILE A 126 0.50 -0.88 -4.48
CA ILE A 126 -0.90 -1.28 -4.29
C ILE A 126 -0.93 -2.55 -3.46
N VAL A 127 -1.36 -2.47 -2.21
CA VAL A 127 -1.33 -3.61 -1.28
C VAL A 127 -2.65 -4.37 -1.22
N TYR A 128 -3.75 -3.74 -1.60
CA TYR A 128 -5.05 -4.40 -1.65
C TYR A 128 -5.93 -3.79 -2.74
N HIS A 129 -6.68 -4.64 -3.41
CA HIS A 129 -7.70 -4.22 -4.36
C HIS A 129 -8.89 -5.18 -4.28
N ASN A 130 -10.10 -4.64 -4.20
CA ASN A 130 -11.33 -5.41 -4.25
C ASN A 130 -12.40 -4.68 -5.05
N GLN A 131 -13.01 -5.41 -5.99
CA GLN A 131 -14.06 -4.90 -6.86
C GLN A 131 -15.47 -4.97 -6.25
N LYS A 132 -15.62 -5.63 -5.11
CA LYS A 132 -16.85 -5.71 -4.34
C LYS A 132 -16.55 -5.09 -2.99
N GLY A 133 -16.88 -3.80 -2.82
CA GLY A 133 -16.64 -3.03 -1.60
C GLY A 133 -16.90 -3.89 -0.38
N ALA A 134 -15.86 -4.17 0.40
CA ALA A 134 -15.89 -5.15 1.47
C ALA A 134 -15.42 -4.52 2.77
N ARG A 135 -16.09 -4.88 3.87
CA ARG A 135 -15.59 -4.53 5.20
C ARG A 135 -14.21 -5.15 5.40
N PHE A 136 -13.28 -4.36 5.92
CA PHE A 136 -11.99 -4.84 6.36
C PHE A 136 -12.15 -5.56 7.70
N SER A 137 -11.59 -6.76 7.82
CA SER A 137 -11.47 -7.48 9.10
C SER A 137 -10.28 -6.95 9.91
N ASP A 138 -10.28 -7.10 11.25
CA ASP A 138 -9.20 -6.54 12.10
C ASP A 138 -7.85 -7.09 11.69
N ARG A 139 -7.74 -8.42 11.55
CA ARG A 139 -6.56 -9.12 11.01
C ARG A 139 -6.05 -8.57 9.67
N ARG A 140 -6.93 -7.98 8.86
CA ARG A 140 -6.54 -7.40 7.57
C ARG A 140 -6.04 -5.97 7.74
N LEU A 141 -6.64 -5.20 8.64
CA LEU A 141 -6.16 -3.87 8.98
C LEU A 141 -4.77 -3.94 9.62
N GLU A 142 -4.60 -4.80 10.63
CA GLU A 142 -3.29 -5.09 11.25
C GLU A 142 -2.24 -5.42 10.19
N LYS A 143 -2.55 -6.38 9.29
CA LYS A 143 -1.63 -6.75 8.21
C LYS A 143 -1.29 -5.59 7.27
N LEU A 144 -2.23 -4.70 6.98
CA LEU A 144 -1.98 -3.53 6.13
C LEU A 144 -1.11 -2.49 6.84
N ILE A 145 -1.27 -2.35 8.16
CA ILE A 145 -0.43 -1.49 9.00
C ILE A 145 0.98 -2.10 9.13
N ASP A 146 1.12 -3.41 9.30
CA ASP A 146 2.43 -4.08 9.26
C ASP A 146 3.16 -3.84 7.93
N GLU A 147 2.43 -3.92 6.81
CA GLU A 147 2.97 -3.64 5.49
C GLU A 147 3.38 -2.16 5.33
N LEU A 148 2.63 -1.24 5.95
CA LEU A 148 3.01 0.18 6.06
C LEU A 148 4.29 0.36 6.87
N CYS A 149 4.41 -0.28 8.04
CA CYS A 149 5.62 -0.26 8.87
C CYS A 149 6.84 -0.78 8.09
N ILE A 150 6.72 -1.96 7.46
CA ILE A 150 7.80 -2.56 6.66
C ILE A 150 8.26 -1.61 5.57
N TYR A 151 7.31 -0.96 4.88
CA TYR A 151 7.64 -0.05 3.80
C TYR A 151 8.23 1.27 4.30
N HIS A 152 7.73 1.80 5.42
CA HIS A 152 8.32 2.96 6.08
C HIS A 152 9.78 2.69 6.45
N LEU A 153 10.04 1.62 7.21
CA LEU A 153 11.38 1.26 7.64
C LEU A 153 12.34 1.07 6.45
N TYR A 154 11.85 0.50 5.34
CA TYR A 154 12.68 0.26 4.17
C TYR A 154 13.00 1.53 3.36
N THR A 155 12.04 2.45 3.28
CA THR A 155 12.14 3.70 2.49
C THR A 155 12.69 4.87 3.27
N SER A 156 12.70 4.78 4.60
CA SER A 156 13.27 5.75 5.51
C SER A 156 14.78 5.90 5.29
N VAL A 157 15.25 7.14 5.37
CA VAL A 157 16.69 7.47 5.32
C VAL A 157 17.34 7.22 6.70
N LEU A 158 16.52 7.18 7.76
CA LEU A 158 16.96 7.08 9.14
C LEU A 158 17.34 5.66 9.58
N ILE A 159 16.98 4.64 8.78
CA ILE A 159 17.09 3.24 9.18
C ILE A 159 17.96 2.46 8.21
N GLU A 160 18.85 1.64 8.78
CA GLU A 160 19.67 0.73 7.98
C GLU A 160 18.88 -0.50 7.52
N ASN A 161 19.00 -0.80 6.23
CA ASN A 161 18.27 -1.87 5.58
C ASN A 161 18.92 -3.25 5.77
N ASN A 162 18.43 -4.00 6.76
CA ASN A 162 18.80 -5.40 7.02
C ASN A 162 18.29 -6.38 5.96
N PHE A 163 18.92 -7.55 5.87
CA PHE A 163 18.54 -8.61 4.91
C PHE A 163 17.06 -9.04 5.03
N LEU A 164 16.58 -9.23 6.27
CA LEU A 164 15.19 -9.59 6.53
C LEU A 164 14.21 -8.53 5.99
N LEU A 165 14.54 -7.25 6.18
CA LEU A 165 13.71 -6.14 5.74
C LEU A 165 13.68 -6.05 4.21
N ARG A 166 14.84 -6.24 3.55
CA ARG A 166 14.93 -6.35 2.08
C ARG A 166 14.06 -7.48 1.53
N PHE A 167 14.07 -8.64 2.20
CA PHE A 167 13.24 -9.78 1.81
C PHE A 167 11.74 -9.49 1.97
N ARG A 168 11.32 -8.92 3.10
CA ARG A 168 9.93 -8.50 3.34
C ARG A 168 9.46 -7.45 2.33
N TYR A 169 10.30 -6.47 2.02
CA TYR A 169 10.05 -5.49 0.96
C TYR A 169 9.87 -6.15 -0.41
N MET A 170 10.70 -7.14 -0.75
CA MET A 170 10.59 -7.87 -2.02
C MET A 170 9.24 -8.62 -2.12
N LEU A 171 8.77 -9.26 -1.04
CA LEU A 171 7.44 -9.85 -0.98
C LEU A 171 6.33 -8.80 -1.17
N LEU A 172 6.47 -7.62 -0.57
CA LEU A 172 5.52 -6.53 -0.71
C LEU A 172 5.46 -6.01 -2.16
N LYS A 173 6.63 -5.89 -2.81
CA LYS A 173 6.74 -5.51 -4.23
C LYS A 173 6.09 -6.55 -5.15
N LEU A 174 6.29 -7.84 -4.89
CA LEU A 174 5.61 -8.93 -5.60
C LEU A 174 4.08 -8.86 -5.41
N LYS A 175 3.63 -8.62 -4.18
CA LYS A 175 2.20 -8.44 -3.86
C LYS A 175 1.61 -7.26 -4.65
N SER A 176 2.32 -6.13 -4.70
CA SER A 176 1.91 -4.95 -5.47
C SER A 176 1.87 -5.22 -6.97
N PHE A 177 2.83 -5.99 -7.49
CA PHE A 177 2.86 -6.36 -8.89
C PHE A 177 1.59 -7.12 -9.32
N ARG A 178 1.06 -7.98 -8.45
CA ARG A 178 -0.18 -8.72 -8.73
C ARG A 178 -1.38 -7.80 -8.96
N TRP A 179 -1.45 -6.69 -8.25
CA TRP A 179 -2.57 -5.76 -8.29
C TRP A 179 -2.41 -4.64 -9.31
N ALA A 180 -1.18 -4.29 -9.67
CA ALA A 180 -0.92 -3.26 -10.66
C ALA A 180 -1.54 -3.60 -12.02
N TYR A 181 -2.17 -2.60 -12.63
CA TYR A 181 -2.66 -2.63 -14.01
C TYR A 181 -1.48 -2.49 -14.98
N PHE A 182 -0.61 -3.49 -15.04
CA PHE A 182 0.39 -3.59 -16.09
C PHE A 182 -0.24 -4.11 -17.37
N ASP A 183 0.22 -3.54 -18.49
CA ASP A 183 0.02 -4.07 -19.84
C ASP A 183 0.37 -5.57 -19.88
N GLY A 184 -0.34 -6.36 -20.68
CA GLY A 184 -0.25 -7.82 -20.69
C GLY A 184 1.18 -8.32 -20.92
N GLU A 185 1.94 -7.61 -21.75
CA GLU A 185 3.34 -7.90 -22.05
C GLU A 185 4.28 -7.71 -20.84
N LYS A 186 4.06 -6.67 -20.03
CA LYS A 186 4.85 -6.41 -18.81
C LYS A 186 4.54 -7.44 -17.72
N LYS A 187 3.27 -7.87 -17.61
CA LYS A 187 2.89 -8.99 -16.73
C LYS A 187 3.55 -10.29 -17.17
N PHE A 188 3.54 -10.57 -18.46
CA PHE A 188 4.18 -11.76 -19.01
C PHE A 188 5.69 -11.77 -18.77
N LYS A 189 6.41 -10.68 -19.07
CA LYS A 189 7.87 -10.59 -18.85
C LYS A 189 8.27 -10.78 -17.38
N PHE A 190 7.49 -10.22 -16.46
CA PHE A 190 7.76 -10.39 -15.02
C PHE A 190 7.46 -11.81 -14.56
N SER A 191 6.33 -12.39 -14.99
CA SER A 191 6.02 -13.80 -14.74
C SER A 191 7.09 -14.70 -15.34
N SER A 192 7.50 -14.53 -16.59
CA SER A 192 8.54 -15.38 -17.19
C SER A 192 9.90 -15.22 -16.51
N GLY A 193 10.27 -14.00 -16.10
CA GLY A 193 11.57 -13.72 -15.47
C GLY A 193 11.69 -14.18 -14.02
N ILE A 194 10.59 -14.27 -13.27
CA ILE A 194 10.61 -14.65 -11.85
C ILE A 194 9.92 -15.99 -11.61
N TYR A 195 8.76 -16.24 -12.20
CA TYR A 195 7.98 -17.45 -11.96
C TYR A 195 8.64 -18.70 -12.55
N ILE A 196 9.13 -18.64 -13.80
CA ILE A 196 9.75 -19.81 -14.45
C ILE A 196 11.01 -20.29 -13.69
N PRO A 197 11.97 -19.42 -13.33
CA PRO A 197 13.12 -19.85 -12.54
C PRO A 197 12.73 -20.39 -11.16
N LEU A 198 11.75 -19.78 -10.51
CA LEU A 198 11.35 -20.15 -9.15
C LEU A 198 10.61 -21.49 -9.13
N VAL A 199 9.73 -21.76 -10.10
CA VAL A 199 9.13 -23.09 -10.29
C VAL A 199 10.18 -24.12 -10.68
N SER A 200 11.12 -23.77 -11.56
CA SER A 200 12.24 -24.66 -11.92
C SER A 200 13.08 -25.04 -10.70
N LEU A 201 13.33 -24.08 -9.79
CA LEU A 201 14.07 -24.31 -8.55
C LEU A 201 13.29 -25.20 -7.58
N ILE A 202 11.97 -25.02 -7.47
CA ILE A 202 11.10 -25.91 -6.67
C ILE A 202 11.10 -27.33 -7.24
N VAL A 203 10.96 -27.50 -8.55
CA VAL A 203 10.98 -28.83 -9.19
C VAL A 203 12.35 -29.48 -9.02
N SER A 204 13.43 -28.72 -9.20
CA SER A 204 14.81 -29.16 -8.98
C SER A 204 15.04 -29.64 -7.53
N THR A 205 14.57 -28.88 -6.55
CA THR A 205 14.72 -29.24 -5.13
C THR A 205 13.88 -30.47 -4.76
N ILE A 206 12.65 -30.58 -5.28
CA ILE A 206 11.82 -31.79 -5.09
C ILE A 206 12.50 -33.01 -5.72
N ALA A 207 13.02 -32.89 -6.95
CA ALA A 207 13.72 -33.98 -7.62
C ALA A 207 14.96 -34.43 -6.84
N LEU A 208 15.71 -33.48 -6.26
CA LEU A 208 16.88 -33.76 -5.42
C LEU A 208 16.50 -34.48 -4.12
N ILE A 209 15.39 -34.08 -3.48
CA ILE A 209 14.87 -34.77 -2.29
C ILE A 209 14.44 -36.21 -2.63
N VAL A 210 13.71 -36.40 -3.73
CA VAL A 210 13.27 -37.74 -4.18
C VAL A 210 14.47 -38.62 -4.51
N ALA A 211 15.48 -38.08 -5.20
CA ALA A 211 16.71 -38.81 -5.50
C ALA A 211 17.47 -39.21 -4.23
N PHE A 212 17.48 -38.36 -3.21
CA PHE A 212 18.12 -38.66 -1.92
C PHE A 212 17.36 -39.74 -1.13
N ILE A 213 16.03 -39.75 -1.16
CA ILE A 213 15.21 -40.78 -0.50
C ILE A 213 15.30 -42.14 -1.21
N ALA A 214 15.51 -42.13 -2.52
CA ALA A 214 15.65 -43.34 -3.33
C ALA A 214 17.03 -44.02 -3.20
N LEU A 215 17.98 -43.38 -2.51
CA LEU A 215 19.37 -43.82 -2.31
C LEU A 215 19.53 -44.43 -0.92
#